data_AF-A0A397DYU8-F1
#
_entry.id   AF-A0A397DYU8-F1
#
_cell.length_a   1.000
_cell.length_b   1.000
_cell.length_c   1.000
_cell.angle_alpha   90.00
_cell.angle_beta   90.00
_cell.angle_gamma   90.00
#
_symmetry.space_group_name_H-M   'P 1'
#
loop_
_entity.id
_entity.type
_entity.pdbx_description
1 polymer ?
#
loop_
_entity_poly.entity_id
_entity_poly.type
_entity_poly.pdbx_seq_one_letter_code
_entity_poly.pdbx_strand_id
1 'polypeptide(L)'
;MKRTQKNKATEGHLGHLKAKLAKLRTELLDGEKSSGGGGEGFDVARSGDGRVALIGFPSVGKSTLLSQLTDTVSETNAVEFTTLTCIPGNLMYNDVRIQLLDLPGIIEGASHGKGRGREVIAVSKSADMILMVLDAGREEGNRHRTILENELETVGLRLNRNPPDIYFRKKAGGGVQFNATVRLTKVTNT
;
A
#
# COMPACT_ATOMS: atom_id res chain seq x y z
N MET A 1 19.21 10.33 2.08
CA MET A 1 19.64 9.47 0.95
C MET A 1 19.77 10.21 -0.38
N LYS A 2 18.85 11.13 -0.75
CA LYS A 2 18.88 11.84 -2.05
C LYS A 2 20.18 12.58 -2.42
N ARG A 3 20.98 13.02 -1.43
CA ARG A 3 22.23 13.79 -1.66
C ARG A 3 23.51 12.93 -1.65
N THR A 4 23.43 11.66 -1.25
CA THR A 4 24.62 10.81 -1.09
C THR A 4 24.79 9.92 -2.32
N GLN A 5 25.89 10.07 -3.05
CA GLN A 5 26.22 9.21 -4.19
C GLN A 5 26.56 7.79 -3.70
N LYS A 6 26.07 6.75 -4.40
CA LYS A 6 26.40 5.36 -4.09
C LYS A 6 27.78 5.01 -4.66
N ASN A 7 28.72 4.65 -3.79
CA ASN A 7 30.06 4.16 -4.15
C ASN A 7 30.57 3.17 -3.07
N LYS A 8 31.74 2.56 -3.27
CA LYS A 8 32.34 1.55 -2.36
C LYS A 8 32.51 2.10 -0.92
N ALA A 9 32.75 3.40 -0.74
CA ALA A 9 32.88 4.01 0.57
C ALA A 9 31.53 4.29 1.25
N THR A 10 30.46 4.53 0.49
CA THR A 10 29.14 4.92 1.02
C THR A 10 28.11 3.79 1.04
N GLU A 11 28.35 2.67 0.35
CA GLU A 11 27.36 1.61 0.18
C GLU A 11 26.93 0.94 1.49
N GLY A 12 27.86 0.71 2.41
CA GLY A 12 27.56 0.17 3.74
C GLY A 12 26.67 1.11 4.55
N HIS A 13 27.01 2.40 4.58
CA HIS A 13 26.21 3.42 5.26
C HIS A 13 24.81 3.55 4.64
N LEU A 14 24.70 3.55 3.31
CA LEU A 14 23.42 3.54 2.61
C LEU A 14 22.59 2.29 2.93
N GLY A 15 23.23 1.13 3.07
CA GLY A 15 22.59 -0.12 3.52
C GLY A 15 21.98 0.03 4.92
N HIS A 16 22.75 0.54 5.88
CA HIS A 16 22.25 0.81 7.24
C HIS A 16 21.09 1.81 7.26
N LEU A 17 21.19 2.91 6.49
CA LEU A 17 20.12 3.90 6.39
C LEU A 17 18.84 3.28 5.82
N LYS A 18 18.94 2.42 4.79
CA LYS A 18 17.78 1.71 4.23
C LYS A 18 17.15 0.76 5.24
N ALA A 19 17.96 -0.02 5.96
CA ALA A 19 17.47 -0.91 7.00
C ALA A 19 16.76 -0.14 8.12
N LYS A 20 17.34 0.99 8.58
CA LYS A 20 16.74 1.85 9.60
C LYS A 20 15.43 2.48 9.12
N LEU A 21 15.39 2.97 7.88
CA LEU A 21 14.17 3.53 7.29
C LEU A 21 13.06 2.47 7.17
N ALA A 22 13.40 1.25 6.74
CA ALA A 22 12.44 0.15 6.67
C ALA A 22 11.86 -0.18 8.04
N LYS A 23 12.73 -0.29 9.07
CA LYS A 23 12.30 -0.53 10.46
C LYS A 23 11.34 0.55 10.97
N LEU A 24 11.72 1.83 10.83
CA LEU A 24 10.88 2.96 11.27
C LEU A 24 9.53 3.01 10.54
N ARG A 25 9.51 2.70 9.24
CA ARG A 25 8.25 2.62 8.48
C ARG A 25 7.35 1.50 8.98
N THR A 26 7.91 0.32 9.26
CA THR A 26 7.15 -0.80 9.85
C THR A 26 6.57 -0.42 11.21
N GLU A 27 7.36 0.21 12.08
CA GLU A 27 6.90 0.67 13.40
C GLU A 27 5.74 1.68 13.29
N LEU A 28 5.80 2.62 12.34
CA LEU A 28 4.71 3.57 12.08
C LEU A 28 3.42 2.93 11.56
N LEU A 29 3.52 1.78 10.89
CA LEU A 29 2.39 1.03 10.37
C LEU A 29 1.76 0.14 11.44
N ASP A 30 2.59 -0.55 12.22
CA ASP A 30 2.12 -1.45 13.29
C ASP A 30 1.59 -0.65 14.48
N GLY A 31 2.11 0.56 14.71
CA GLY A 31 1.72 1.43 15.84
C GLY A 31 2.28 0.97 17.17
N GLU A 32 2.21 1.84 18.16
CA GLU A 32 2.40 1.41 19.54
C GLU A 32 1.31 0.39 19.86
N LYS A 33 1.70 -0.81 20.30
CA LYS A 33 0.76 -1.81 20.83
C LYS A 33 0.12 -1.24 22.09
N SER A 34 -0.88 -0.37 21.95
CA SER A 34 -1.72 0.02 23.06
C SER A 34 -2.61 -1.16 23.42
N SER A 35 -2.31 -1.76 24.55
CA SER A 35 -3.19 -2.68 25.24
C SER A 35 -4.49 -1.96 25.59
N GLY A 36 -5.57 -2.31 24.89
CA GLY A 36 -6.94 -1.92 25.25
C GLY A 36 -7.39 -0.55 24.74
N GLY A 37 -8.57 -0.51 24.14
CA GLY A 37 -9.28 0.71 23.76
C GLY A 37 -9.60 0.72 22.28
N GLY A 38 -10.87 0.46 21.95
CA GLY A 38 -11.38 0.48 20.59
C GLY A 38 -11.08 1.82 19.90
N GLY A 39 -10.20 1.78 18.91
CA GLY A 39 -10.27 2.76 17.83
C GLY A 39 -11.51 2.46 17.00
N GLU A 40 -12.27 3.49 16.62
CA GLU A 40 -13.27 3.41 15.56
C GLU A 40 -12.55 3.00 14.28
N GLY A 41 -12.45 1.69 14.08
CA GLY A 41 -11.83 1.13 12.91
C GLY A 41 -12.70 1.47 11.71
N PHE A 42 -12.07 2.08 10.71
CA PHE A 42 -12.46 2.08 9.31
C PHE A 42 -12.45 0.66 8.70
N ASP A 43 -12.83 -0.34 9.47
CA ASP A 43 -12.83 -1.73 9.03
C ASP A 43 -14.12 -1.94 8.24
N VAL A 44 -14.04 -1.64 6.95
CA VAL A 44 -15.08 -2.06 6.02
C VAL A 44 -15.07 -3.59 6.05
N ALA A 45 -16.14 -4.21 6.52
CA ALA A 45 -16.25 -5.66 6.55
C ALA A 45 -16.02 -6.22 5.14
N ARG A 46 -15.20 -7.28 5.05
CA ARG A 46 -15.00 -8.00 3.78
C ARG A 46 -16.33 -8.62 3.37
N SER A 47 -16.80 -8.30 2.17
CA SER A 47 -18.00 -8.88 1.57
C SER A 47 -17.67 -9.49 0.22
N GLY A 48 -18.31 -10.62 -0.10
CA GLY A 48 -18.08 -11.32 -1.37
C GLY A 48 -16.77 -12.12 -1.42
N ASP A 49 -16.44 -12.58 -2.62
CA ASP A 49 -15.38 -13.52 -2.92
C ASP A 49 -14.03 -12.83 -3.19
N GLY A 50 -14.07 -11.55 -3.58
CA GLY A 50 -12.88 -10.75 -3.89
C GLY A 50 -13.03 -9.30 -3.48
N ARG A 51 -11.91 -8.63 -3.23
CA ARG A 51 -11.83 -7.24 -2.80
C ARG A 51 -10.86 -6.46 -3.69
N VAL A 52 -11.34 -5.39 -4.31
CA VAL A 52 -10.54 -4.50 -5.15
C VAL A 52 -10.57 -3.09 -4.56
N ALA A 53 -9.40 -2.52 -4.31
CA ALA A 53 -9.29 -1.14 -3.85
C ALA A 53 -8.89 -0.20 -4.98
N LEU A 54 -9.71 0.82 -5.22
CA LEU A 54 -9.47 1.84 -6.22
C LEU A 54 -8.61 2.95 -5.62
N ILE A 55 -7.54 3.30 -6.33
CA ILE A 55 -6.67 4.42 -5.99
C ILE A 55 -6.53 5.35 -7.19
N GLY A 56 -6.35 6.64 -6.93
CA GLY A 56 -6.21 7.64 -7.99
C GLY A 56 -6.55 9.02 -7.47
N PHE A 57 -5.91 10.04 -8.05
CA PHE A 57 -6.07 11.43 -7.63
C PHE A 57 -7.55 11.84 -7.66
N PRO A 58 -7.93 12.89 -6.91
CA PRO A 58 -9.24 13.49 -7.07
C PRO A 58 -9.51 13.83 -8.55
N SER A 59 -10.77 13.71 -8.95
CA SER A 59 -11.24 14.09 -10.29
C SER A 59 -10.70 13.26 -11.49
N VAL A 60 -10.05 12.12 -11.26
CA VAL A 60 -9.68 11.17 -12.34
C VAL A 60 -10.84 10.26 -12.79
N GLY A 61 -12.04 10.45 -12.26
CA GLY A 61 -13.22 9.63 -12.58
C GLY A 61 -13.40 8.37 -11.74
N LYS A 62 -12.66 8.22 -10.63
CA LYS A 62 -12.74 7.05 -9.72
C LYS A 62 -14.17 6.75 -9.23
N SER A 63 -14.87 7.75 -8.71
CA SER A 63 -16.23 7.55 -8.19
C SER A 63 -17.23 7.26 -9.32
N THR A 64 -17.06 7.88 -10.50
CA THR A 64 -17.84 7.55 -11.70
C THR A 64 -17.65 6.09 -12.11
N LEU A 65 -16.41 5.60 -12.10
CA LEU A 65 -16.08 4.21 -12.41
C LEU A 65 -16.73 3.26 -11.40
N LEU A 66 -16.67 3.57 -10.11
CA LEU A 66 -17.33 2.76 -9.06
C LEU A 66 -18.84 2.72 -9.26
N SER A 67 -19.49 3.87 -9.49
CA SER A 67 -20.93 3.94 -9.73
C SER A 67 -21.36 3.17 -10.98
N GLN A 68 -20.54 3.14 -12.03
CA GLN A 68 -20.88 2.41 -13.27
C GLN A 68 -20.66 0.90 -13.17
N LEU A 69 -19.71 0.45 -12.34
CA LEU A 69 -19.38 -0.97 -12.19
C LEU A 69 -20.19 -1.67 -11.10
N THR A 70 -21.02 -0.96 -10.34
CA THR A 70 -21.71 -1.53 -9.18
C THR A 70 -23.21 -1.53 -9.43
N ASP A 71 -23.84 -2.68 -9.21
CA ASP A 71 -25.28 -2.88 -9.46
C ASP A 71 -26.16 -2.29 -8.34
N THR A 72 -25.55 -1.83 -7.26
CA THR A 72 -26.24 -1.26 -6.11
C THR A 72 -26.42 0.25 -6.27
N VAL A 73 -27.67 0.66 -6.52
CA VAL A 73 -28.20 1.92 -5.98
C VAL A 73 -27.93 1.87 -4.49
N SER A 74 -26.94 2.64 -4.02
CA SER A 74 -26.62 2.93 -2.62
C SER A 74 -27.73 2.49 -1.67
N GLU A 75 -27.68 1.25 -1.17
CA GLU A 75 -28.56 0.86 -0.08
C GLU A 75 -28.13 1.71 1.10
N THR A 76 -29.00 2.66 1.42
CA THR A 76 -28.96 3.58 2.53
C THR A 76 -28.91 2.79 3.84
N ASN A 77 -27.74 2.25 4.20
CA ASN A 77 -27.44 2.03 5.59
C ASN A 77 -27.06 3.39 6.17
N ALA A 78 -28.08 4.07 6.66
CA ALA A 78 -27.94 5.18 7.58
C ALA A 78 -27.09 4.72 8.76
N VAL A 79 -25.79 5.02 8.72
CA VAL A 79 -25.00 5.22 9.93
C VAL A 79 -24.57 6.68 9.88
N GLU A 80 -25.46 7.51 10.40
CA GLU A 80 -25.16 8.88 10.78
C GLU A 80 -23.94 8.87 11.71
N PHE A 81 -23.06 9.85 11.52
CA PHE A 81 -21.71 9.98 12.07
C PHE A 81 -20.68 9.01 11.48
N THR A 82 -19.95 9.46 10.47
CA THR A 82 -18.47 9.51 10.49
C THR A 82 -17.94 10.13 9.19
N THR A 83 -17.07 11.12 9.35
CA THR A 83 -16.46 11.87 8.25
C THR A 83 -15.37 11.02 7.57
N LEU A 84 -15.46 10.83 6.23
CA LEU A 84 -14.43 10.24 5.34
C LEU A 84 -14.45 8.70 5.11
N THR A 85 -15.60 8.04 5.15
CA THR A 85 -15.74 6.58 4.93
C THR A 85 -15.37 6.13 3.50
N CYS A 86 -14.61 5.04 3.39
CA CYS A 86 -14.48 4.29 2.14
C CYS A 86 -15.87 3.96 1.60
N ILE A 87 -16.07 4.13 0.30
CA ILE A 87 -17.35 3.78 -0.33
C ILE A 87 -17.22 2.36 -0.87
N PRO A 88 -17.87 1.36 -0.25
CA PRO A 88 -17.97 0.04 -0.83
C PRO A 88 -19.04 0.03 -1.93
N GLY A 89 -18.77 -0.73 -2.98
CA GLY A 89 -19.78 -1.10 -3.97
C GLY A 89 -19.58 -2.55 -4.39
N ASN A 90 -20.67 -3.22 -4.75
CA ASN A 90 -20.61 -4.62 -5.14
C ASN A 90 -20.74 -4.75 -6.66
N LEU A 91 -19.79 -5.44 -7.28
CA LEU A 91 -19.81 -5.86 -8.67
C LEU A 91 -20.12 -7.35 -8.70
N MET A 92 -21.17 -7.75 -9.44
CA MET A 92 -21.41 -9.16 -9.77
C MET A 92 -20.79 -9.46 -11.13
N TYR A 93 -19.87 -10.42 -11.18
CA TYR A 93 -19.20 -10.83 -12.42
C TYR A 93 -19.06 -12.34 -12.47
N ASN A 94 -19.67 -13.00 -13.46
CA ASN A 94 -19.68 -14.45 -13.61
C ASN A 94 -20.08 -15.19 -12.31
N ASP A 95 -21.18 -14.76 -11.68
CA ASP A 95 -21.69 -15.27 -10.40
C ASP A 95 -20.75 -15.10 -9.18
N VAL A 96 -19.65 -14.35 -9.35
CA VAL A 96 -18.72 -13.99 -8.27
C VAL A 96 -19.04 -12.57 -7.78
N ARG A 97 -19.12 -12.39 -6.46
CA ARG A 97 -19.32 -11.07 -5.85
C ARG A 97 -17.99 -10.43 -5.53
N ILE A 98 -17.70 -9.29 -6.15
CA ILE A 98 -16.46 -8.53 -5.94
C ILE A 98 -16.81 -7.21 -5.22
N GLN A 99 -16.19 -6.99 -4.06
CA GLN A 99 -16.29 -5.74 -3.34
C GLN A 99 -15.28 -4.74 -3.89
N LEU A 100 -15.77 -3.66 -4.48
CA LEU A 100 -14.99 -2.49 -4.88
C LEU A 100 -14.95 -1.49 -3.72
N LEU A 101 -13.79 -0.92 -3.43
CA LEU A 101 -13.59 0.07 -2.39
C LEU A 101 -12.97 1.32 -2.97
N ASP A 102 -13.61 2.47 -2.83
CA ASP A 102 -12.97 3.76 -3.08
C ASP A 102 -12.11 4.14 -1.87
N LEU A 103 -10.78 4.24 -2.05
CA LEU A 103 -9.84 4.68 -1.02
C LEU A 103 -9.50 6.17 -1.15
N PRO A 104 -10.24 7.10 -0.51
CA PRO A 104 -9.81 8.48 -0.40
C PRO A 104 -8.57 8.56 0.52
N GLY A 105 -7.55 9.33 0.12
CA GLY A 105 -6.50 9.76 1.07
C GLY A 105 -5.18 9.00 1.11
N ILE A 106 -4.94 7.93 0.33
CA ILE A 106 -3.56 7.39 0.17
C ILE A 106 -2.59 8.49 -0.33
N ILE A 107 -3.12 9.42 -1.10
CA ILE A 107 -2.37 10.31 -1.98
C ILE A 107 -1.85 11.56 -1.26
N GLU A 108 -2.55 12.02 -0.21
CA GLU A 108 -2.28 13.34 0.40
C GLU A 108 -1.89 13.29 1.89
N GLY A 109 -1.91 12.13 2.55
CA GLY A 109 -1.66 12.10 4.01
C GLY A 109 -1.27 10.78 4.65
N ALA A 110 -1.21 9.68 3.91
CA ALA A 110 -0.91 8.36 4.48
C ALA A 110 0.51 8.27 5.07
N SER A 111 1.49 8.93 4.45
CA SER A 111 2.89 8.92 4.88
C SER A 111 3.21 9.91 6.02
N HIS A 112 2.35 10.89 6.29
CA HIS A 112 2.57 11.92 7.31
C HIS A 112 1.98 11.61 8.70
N GLY A 113 1.38 10.43 8.88
CA GLY A 113 0.93 9.96 10.21
C GLY A 113 -0.18 10.79 10.86
N LYS A 114 -0.80 11.74 10.14
CA LYS A 114 -1.95 12.49 10.64
C LYS A 114 -3.19 11.59 10.65
N GLY A 115 -3.50 11.03 11.81
CA GLY A 115 -4.79 10.46 12.24
C GLY A 115 -5.34 9.28 11.41
N ARG A 116 -5.70 9.52 10.16
CA ARG A 116 -6.61 8.67 9.37
C ARG A 116 -5.93 7.94 8.21
N GLY A 117 -4.63 8.17 7.98
CA GLY A 117 -3.85 7.47 6.95
C GLY A 117 -3.66 5.96 7.21
N ARG A 118 -3.64 5.54 8.48
CA ARG A 118 -3.45 4.13 8.88
C ARG A 118 -4.60 3.24 8.42
N GLU A 119 -5.82 3.76 8.51
CA GLU A 119 -7.06 3.08 8.13
C GLU A 119 -7.09 2.74 6.63
N VAL A 120 -6.77 3.71 5.79
CA VAL A 120 -6.71 3.52 4.33
C VAL A 120 -5.62 2.50 3.96
N ILE A 121 -4.49 2.49 4.67
CA ILE A 121 -3.44 1.49 4.49
C ILE A 121 -3.91 0.09 4.88
N ALA A 122 -4.64 -0.05 5.99
CA ALA A 122 -5.19 -1.31 6.43
C ALA A 122 -6.14 -1.90 5.38
N VAL A 123 -7.06 -1.09 4.87
CA VAL A 123 -7.97 -1.51 3.80
C VAL A 123 -7.21 -1.89 2.52
N SER A 124 -6.20 -1.10 2.12
CA SER A 124 -5.35 -1.41 0.97
C SER A 124 -4.61 -2.75 1.11
N LYS A 125 -4.12 -3.06 2.32
CA LYS A 125 -3.42 -4.33 2.61
C LYS A 125 -4.37 -5.54 2.62
N SER A 126 -5.65 -5.31 2.92
CA SER A 126 -6.68 -6.36 2.92
C SER A 126 -7.26 -6.64 1.53
N ALA A 127 -7.00 -5.78 0.55
CA ALA A 127 -7.50 -5.95 -0.81
C ALA A 127 -6.70 -7.01 -1.57
N ASP A 128 -7.39 -7.82 -2.37
CA ASP A 128 -6.74 -8.82 -3.24
C ASP A 128 -6.11 -8.16 -4.47
N MET A 129 -6.63 -6.98 -4.87
CA MET A 129 -6.11 -6.19 -5.99
C MET A 129 -6.21 -4.69 -5.71
N ILE A 130 -5.19 -3.95 -6.17
CA ILE A 130 -5.23 -2.49 -6.24
C ILE A 130 -5.49 -2.08 -7.70
N LEU A 131 -6.56 -1.33 -7.94
CA LEU A 131 -6.88 -0.76 -9.24
C LEU A 131 -6.49 0.72 -9.28
N MET A 132 -5.49 1.07 -10.09
CA MET A 132 -5.02 2.44 -10.24
C MET A 132 -5.74 3.16 -11.39
N VAL A 133 -6.49 4.20 -11.04
CA VAL A 133 -7.20 5.06 -11.99
C VAL A 133 -6.36 6.31 -12.27
N LEU A 134 -6.04 6.54 -13.54
CA LEU A 134 -5.20 7.63 -14.00
C LEU A 134 -5.94 8.46 -15.07
N ASP A 135 -5.71 9.77 -15.07
CA ASP A 135 -6.15 10.65 -16.14
C ASP A 135 -5.07 10.70 -17.23
N ALA A 136 -5.38 10.14 -18.40
CA ALA A 136 -4.47 10.08 -19.53
C ALA A 136 -4.02 11.47 -20.03
N GLY A 137 -4.85 12.51 -19.87
CA GLY A 137 -4.53 13.87 -20.31
C GLY A 137 -3.57 14.61 -19.37
N ARG A 138 -3.36 14.11 -18.14
CA ARG A 138 -2.54 14.77 -17.10
C ARG A 138 -1.26 14.02 -16.75
N GLU A 139 -1.07 12.80 -17.26
CA GLU A 139 0.03 11.93 -16.83
C GLU A 139 1.41 12.47 -17.26
N GLU A 140 1.54 13.05 -18.46
CA GLU A 140 2.83 13.55 -18.98
C GLU A 140 3.44 14.67 -18.12
N GLY A 141 2.59 15.54 -17.54
CA GLY A 141 3.04 16.67 -16.71
C GLY A 141 3.14 16.34 -15.23
N ASN A 142 2.18 15.60 -14.68
CA ASN A 142 2.04 15.47 -13.22
C ASN A 142 2.65 14.19 -12.65
N ARG A 143 2.99 13.21 -13.50
CA ARG A 143 3.59 11.92 -13.08
C ARG A 143 2.79 11.21 -11.99
N HIS A 144 1.46 11.27 -12.08
CA HIS A 144 0.55 10.76 -11.05
C HIS A 144 0.82 9.28 -10.75
N ARG A 145 1.06 8.47 -11.78
CA ARG A 145 1.41 7.06 -11.61
C ARG A 145 2.63 6.87 -10.71
N THR A 146 3.71 7.60 -10.99
CA THR A 146 4.97 7.48 -10.23
C THR A 146 4.77 7.88 -8.76
N ILE A 147 3.96 8.91 -8.52
CA ILE A 147 3.65 9.37 -7.16
C ILE A 147 2.89 8.28 -6.39
N LEU A 148 1.84 7.73 -7.00
CA LEU A 148 1.02 6.68 -6.40
C LEU A 148 1.82 5.40 -6.12
N GLU A 149 2.65 4.95 -7.07
CA GLU A 149 3.53 3.79 -6.87
C GLU A 149 4.47 4.00 -5.68
N ASN A 150 5.07 5.19 -5.54
CA ASN A 150 5.99 5.50 -4.44
C ASN A 150 5.29 5.57 -3.07
N GLU A 151 4.08 6.13 -3.00
CA GLU A 151 3.28 6.16 -1.76
C GLU A 151 2.91 4.74 -1.33
N LEU A 152 2.42 3.91 -2.26
CA LEU A 152 2.09 2.52 -1.99
C LEU A 152 3.33 1.71 -1.56
N GLU A 153 4.49 1.91 -2.19
CA GLU A 153 5.72 1.26 -1.76
C GLU A 153 6.15 1.69 -0.35
N THR A 154 5.93 2.96 0.00
CA THR A 154 6.26 3.53 1.31
C THR A 154 5.44 2.91 2.44
N VAL A 155 4.17 2.59 2.17
CA VAL A 155 3.27 1.91 3.13
C VAL A 155 3.42 0.38 3.14
N GLY A 156 4.36 -0.14 2.35
CA GLY A 156 4.75 -1.55 2.35
C GLY A 156 4.07 -2.42 1.29
N LEU A 157 3.24 -1.85 0.41
CA LEU A 157 2.65 -2.58 -0.70
C LEU A 157 3.70 -2.79 -1.81
N ARG A 158 3.62 -3.93 -2.49
CA ARG A 158 4.55 -4.30 -3.58
C ARG A 158 3.71 -4.70 -4.79
N LEU A 159 3.43 -3.71 -5.64
CA LEU A 159 2.59 -3.91 -6.82
C LEU A 159 3.27 -4.85 -7.83
N ASN A 160 2.52 -5.83 -8.33
CA ASN A 160 2.91 -6.71 -9.44
C ASN A 160 4.29 -7.38 -9.25
N ARG A 161 4.66 -7.73 -8.01
CA ARG A 161 5.93 -8.38 -7.67
C ARG A 161 5.67 -9.60 -6.83
N ASN A 162 6.32 -10.70 -7.19
CA ASN A 162 6.41 -11.86 -6.32
C ASN A 162 7.39 -11.59 -5.17
N PRO A 163 7.20 -12.22 -4.00
CA PRO A 163 8.21 -12.21 -2.95
C PRO A 163 9.57 -12.62 -3.50
N PRO A 164 10.66 -11.93 -3.11
CA PRO A 164 11.98 -12.32 -3.55
C PRO A 164 12.32 -13.72 -3.02
N ASP A 165 12.94 -14.55 -3.87
CA ASP A 165 13.38 -15.91 -3.50
C ASP A 165 14.63 -15.85 -2.61
N ILE A 166 14.41 -15.50 -1.35
CA ILE A 166 15.44 -15.33 -0.33
C ILE A 166 15.01 -16.07 0.92
N TYR A 167 15.83 -17.03 1.35
CA TYR A 167 15.65 -17.73 2.61
C TYR A 167 16.58 -17.16 3.69
N PHE A 168 16.02 -16.80 4.84
CA PHE A 168 16.77 -16.30 6.00
C PHE A 168 16.59 -17.23 7.20
N ARG A 169 17.70 -17.73 7.75
CA ARG A 169 17.71 -18.55 8.97
C ARG A 169 18.64 -17.94 10.01
N LYS A 170 18.07 -17.51 11.14
CA LYS A 170 18.83 -17.00 12.28
C LYS A 170 19.62 -18.15 12.93
N LYS A 171 20.93 -17.96 13.09
CA LYS A 171 21.83 -18.89 13.79
C LYS A 171 22.22 -18.32 15.16
N ALA A 172 22.55 -19.18 16.12
CA ALA A 172 22.95 -18.79 17.47
C ALA A 172 24.37 -18.18 17.51
N GLY A 173 25.23 -18.52 16.55
CA GLY A 173 26.60 -18.01 16.44
C GLY A 173 27.17 -18.21 15.03
N GLY A 174 28.44 -17.81 14.83
CA GLY A 174 29.14 -18.00 13.56
C GLY A 174 28.96 -16.88 12.52
N GLY A 175 28.45 -15.71 12.93
CA GLY A 175 28.31 -14.54 12.06
C GLY A 175 27.24 -14.69 10.97
N VAL A 176 27.33 -13.85 9.94
CA VAL A 176 26.41 -13.88 8.78
C VAL A 176 27.04 -14.73 7.68
N GLN A 177 26.33 -15.78 7.26
CA GLN A 177 26.69 -16.58 6.11
C GLN A 177 25.71 -16.31 4.97
N PHE A 178 26.24 -16.16 3.76
CA PHE A 178 25.47 -15.86 2.57
C PHE A 178 25.81 -16.87 1.48
N ASN A 179 24.77 -17.50 0.93
CA ASN A 179 24.86 -18.43 -0.19
C ASN A 179 23.94 -17.93 -1.31
N ALA A 180 24.41 -18.00 -2.55
CA ALA A 180 23.63 -17.66 -3.73
C ALA A 180 23.62 -18.84 -4.70
N THR A 181 22.43 -19.25 -5.13
CA THR A 181 22.22 -20.31 -6.13
C THR A 181 22.24 -19.78 -7.57
N VAL A 182 22.20 -18.44 -7.73
CA VAL A 182 22.19 -17.76 -9.03
C VAL A 182 23.32 -16.73 -9.09
N ARG A 183 23.77 -16.43 -10.32
CA ARG A 183 24.76 -15.38 -10.55
C ARG A 183 24.21 -14.04 -10.10
N LEU A 184 24.92 -13.42 -9.16
CA LEU A 184 24.52 -12.14 -8.61
C LEU A 184 24.94 -11.01 -9.56
N THR A 185 23.99 -10.16 -9.96
CA THR A 185 24.20 -9.09 -10.95
C THR A 185 24.44 -7.72 -10.33
N LYS A 186 24.27 -7.59 -9.01
CA LYS A 186 24.35 -6.30 -8.28
C LYS A 186 25.24 -6.37 -7.02
N VAL A 187 26.23 -7.25 -7.02
CA VAL A 187 27.30 -7.24 -6.00
C VAL A 187 28.49 -6.47 -6.55
N THR A 188 29.07 -5.65 -5.68
CA THR A 188 30.36 -5.03 -5.91
C THR A 188 31.39 -6.16 -5.83
N ASN A 189 32.08 -6.47 -6.94
CA ASN A 189 33.24 -7.36 -6.89
C ASN A 189 34.24 -6.71 -5.91
N THR A 190 34.44 -7.34 -4.76
CA THR A 190 35.38 -6.88 -3.74
C THR A 190 36.80 -6.91 -4.24
#